data_AF-A0A3N9Y644-F1
#
_entry.id   AF-A0A3N9Y644-F1
#
_cell.length_a   1.000
_cell.length_b   1.000
_cell.length_c   1.000
_cell.angle_alpha   90.00
_cell.angle_beta   90.00
_cell.angle_gamma   90.00
#
_symmetry.space_group_name_H-M   'P 1'
#
loop_
_entity.id
_entity.type
_entity.pdbx_description
1 polymer ?
#
loop_
_entity_poly.entity_id
_entity_poly.type
_entity_poly.pdbx_seq_one_letter_code
_entity_poly.pdbx_strand_id
1 'polypeptide(L)'
;MPAPGCGSASRAATPPARDGSPEVAARHGARVVHEARRGYGAAVHSGLEAAETALVCVLDADGSFDPTELPALVAPVASGSADLVVGRRRPVAAGVWPWHARAGTALVAALLRHRGIPLRDLSPIRVARRDALLGLGVTDRAFGYPLELLIRAAAAGWRIRELDVRYSHRAAGTRSKVSGSVRGTLRATRDFAGVLRTVERSRWR
;
A
#
# COMPACT_ATOMS: atom_id res chain seq x y z
N MET A 1 28.50 35.89 19.78
CA MET A 1 28.09 36.04 18.36
C MET A 1 28.03 34.65 17.73
N PRO A 2 27.00 34.26 16.95
CA PRO A 2 25.56 34.34 17.15
C PRO A 2 24.92 32.95 17.45
N ALA A 3 23.69 32.92 18.01
CA ALA A 3 22.67 31.86 17.85
C ALA A 3 21.78 32.21 16.61
N PRO A 4 20.82 31.43 16.05
CA PRO A 4 19.87 30.47 16.69
C PRO A 4 19.33 29.30 15.78
N GLY A 5 18.31 28.56 16.26
CA GLY A 5 17.28 27.88 15.40
C GLY A 5 17.13 26.37 15.64
N CYS A 6 16.23 25.90 16.52
CA CYS A 6 14.83 25.52 16.22
C CYS A 6 14.73 24.43 15.11
N GLY A 7 14.22 23.22 15.36
CA GLY A 7 12.93 22.97 15.98
C GLY A 7 12.70 21.54 16.45
N SER A 8 12.00 21.47 17.57
CA SER A 8 11.18 20.38 18.11
C SER A 8 10.95 19.17 17.19
N ALA A 9 11.63 18.06 17.50
CA ALA A 9 11.10 16.73 17.18
C ALA A 9 9.91 16.49 18.12
N SER A 10 8.71 16.88 17.67
CA SER A 10 7.47 16.48 18.32
C SER A 10 7.40 14.95 18.28
N ARG A 11 7.81 14.31 19.38
CA ARG A 11 7.50 12.89 19.63
C ARG A 11 6.01 12.81 19.91
N ALA A 12 5.21 12.80 18.85
CA ALA A 12 3.85 12.34 18.91
C ALA A 12 3.87 10.81 19.07
N ALA A 13 4.17 10.34 20.28
CA ALA A 13 3.85 8.98 20.70
C ALA A 13 2.32 8.89 20.79
N THR A 14 1.66 8.62 19.66
CA THR A 14 0.25 8.25 19.67
C THR A 14 0.20 6.74 19.93
N PRO A 15 -0.62 6.26 20.88
CA PRO A 15 -0.74 4.83 21.13
C PRO A 15 -1.20 4.08 19.87
N PRO A 16 -0.81 2.80 19.70
CA PRO A 16 -1.38 1.93 18.67
C PRO A 16 -2.92 1.90 18.80
N ALA A 17 -3.63 1.56 17.73
CA ALA A 17 -5.08 1.47 17.76
C ALA A 17 -5.51 0.52 18.90
N ARG A 18 -6.16 1.07 19.93
CA ARG A 18 -6.62 0.36 21.14
C ARG A 18 -8.00 -0.28 20.93
N ASP A 19 -8.31 -0.71 19.72
CA ASP A 19 -9.63 -1.22 19.36
C ASP A 19 -9.77 -2.75 19.55
N GLY A 20 -8.83 -3.38 20.24
CA GLY A 20 -8.86 -4.82 20.53
C GLY A 20 -8.47 -5.70 19.33
N SER A 21 -8.21 -5.10 18.16
CA SER A 21 -7.87 -5.84 16.94
C SER A 21 -6.60 -6.70 17.08
N PRO A 22 -5.50 -6.22 17.71
CA PRO A 22 -4.32 -7.04 17.97
C PRO A 22 -4.63 -8.30 18.77
N GLU A 23 -5.44 -8.19 19.82
CA GLU A 23 -5.81 -9.27 20.72
C GLU A 23 -6.74 -10.28 20.05
N VAL A 24 -7.67 -9.82 19.19
CA VAL A 24 -8.48 -10.69 18.34
C VAL A 24 -7.58 -11.45 17.36
N ALA A 25 -6.68 -10.76 16.65
CA ALA A 25 -5.79 -11.39 15.68
C ALA A 25 -4.90 -12.47 16.33
N ALA A 26 -4.30 -12.16 17.48
CA ALA A 26 -3.49 -13.12 18.23
C ALA A 26 -4.29 -14.34 18.69
N ARG A 27 -5.53 -14.16 19.17
CA ARG A 27 -6.42 -15.27 19.56
C ARG A 27 -6.77 -16.20 18.40
N HIS A 28 -6.75 -15.69 17.16
CA HIS A 28 -6.95 -16.48 15.95
C HIS A 28 -5.62 -17.00 15.34
N GLY A 29 -4.52 -16.96 16.10
CA GLY A 29 -3.23 -17.54 15.71
C GLY A 29 -2.37 -16.64 14.83
N ALA A 30 -2.74 -15.38 14.62
CA ALA A 30 -1.90 -14.44 13.87
C ALA A 30 -0.72 -13.96 14.72
N ARG A 31 0.47 -13.89 14.12
CA ARG A 31 1.59 -13.16 14.70
C ARG A 31 1.33 -11.66 14.58
N VAL A 32 1.27 -10.97 15.71
CA VAL A 32 1.06 -9.52 15.76
C VAL A 32 2.40 -8.80 15.84
N VAL A 33 2.63 -7.87 14.91
CA VAL A 33 3.81 -7.01 14.89
C VAL A 33 3.38 -5.59 15.24
N HIS A 34 4.06 -4.98 16.21
CA HIS A 34 3.77 -3.63 16.66
C HIS A 34 4.73 -2.64 16.00
N GLU A 35 4.19 -1.63 15.31
CA GLU A 35 4.95 -0.51 14.75
C GLU A 35 4.58 0.77 15.48
N ALA A 36 5.58 1.43 16.06
CA ALA A 36 5.40 2.64 16.86
C ALA A 36 5.12 3.88 16.00
N ARG A 37 5.61 3.89 14.75
CA ARG A 37 5.39 4.98 13.79
C ARG A 37 4.01 4.87 13.18
N ARG A 38 3.31 6.01 13.10
CA ARG A 38 2.03 6.07 12.40
C ARG A 38 2.25 6.11 10.89
N GLY A 39 1.55 5.25 10.17
CA GLY A 39 1.47 5.32 8.71
C GLY A 39 1.18 3.97 8.09
N TYR A 40 0.49 3.96 6.95
CA TYR A 40 0.23 2.74 6.20
C TYR A 40 1.54 2.06 5.79
N GLY A 41 2.47 2.82 5.21
CA GLY A 41 3.77 2.32 4.79
C GLY A 41 4.61 1.80 5.95
N ALA A 42 4.55 2.45 7.12
CA ALA A 42 5.21 1.97 8.33
C ALA A 42 4.70 0.56 8.69
N ALA A 43 3.38 0.40 8.87
CA ALA A 43 2.79 -0.88 9.23
C ALA A 43 3.08 -2.00 8.21
N VAL A 44 2.97 -1.70 6.91
CA VAL A 44 3.26 -2.68 5.85
C VAL A 44 4.74 -3.05 5.84
N HIS A 45 5.65 -2.08 6.02
CA HIS A 45 7.07 -2.35 6.00
C HIS A 45 7.53 -3.17 7.21
N SER A 46 7.05 -2.88 8.42
CA SER A 46 7.37 -3.70 9.60
C SER A 46 6.83 -5.12 9.46
N GLY A 47 5.65 -5.28 8.87
CA GLY A 47 5.11 -6.59 8.52
C GLY A 47 5.97 -7.34 7.50
N LEU A 48 6.48 -6.64 6.48
CA LEU A 48 7.41 -7.20 5.49
C LEU A 48 8.74 -7.65 6.13
N GLU A 49 9.31 -6.83 7.01
CA GLU A 49 10.55 -7.16 7.74
C GLU A 49 10.35 -8.39 8.65
N ALA A 50 9.22 -8.45 9.34
CA ALA A 50 8.89 -9.53 10.27
C ALA A 50 8.38 -10.82 9.60
N ALA A 51 8.00 -10.77 8.33
CA ALA A 51 7.57 -11.96 7.59
C ALA A 51 8.73 -12.96 7.48
N GLU A 52 8.45 -14.25 7.64
CA GLU A 52 9.46 -15.33 7.56
C GLU A 52 9.26 -16.20 6.30
N THR A 53 8.24 -15.89 5.50
CA THR A 53 7.90 -16.61 4.29
C THR A 53 8.57 -16.00 3.06
N ALA A 54 8.89 -16.83 2.07
CA ALA A 54 9.52 -16.39 0.82
C ALA A 54 8.61 -15.47 -0.02
N LEU A 55 7.29 -15.66 0.08
CA LEU A 55 6.28 -14.83 -0.58
C LEU A 55 5.54 -14.01 0.48
N VAL A 56 5.27 -12.75 0.17
CA VAL A 56 4.54 -11.83 1.03
C VAL A 56 3.33 -11.30 0.28
N CYS A 57 2.18 -11.38 0.94
CA CYS A 57 0.93 -10.78 0.49
C CYS A 57 0.58 -9.62 1.42
N VAL A 58 0.31 -8.45 0.84
CA VAL A 58 -0.24 -7.31 1.58
C VAL A 58 -1.74 -7.26 1.31
N LEU A 59 -2.56 -7.10 2.35
CA LEU A 59 -4.02 -7.05 2.26
C LEU A 59 -4.57 -6.11 3.36
N ASP A 60 -5.61 -5.34 3.04
CA ASP A 60 -6.33 -4.55 4.04
C ASP A 60 -7.24 -5.46 4.89
N ALA A 61 -7.16 -5.33 6.21
CA ALA A 61 -7.93 -6.11 7.18
C ALA A 61 -9.33 -5.51 7.46
N ASP A 62 -9.99 -4.93 6.45
CA ASP A 62 -11.33 -4.32 6.60
C ASP A 62 -12.46 -5.13 5.94
N GLY A 63 -12.15 -6.34 5.46
CA GLY A 63 -13.12 -7.24 4.81
C GLY A 63 -13.51 -6.85 3.39
N SER A 64 -12.91 -5.80 2.81
CA SER A 64 -13.21 -5.39 1.43
C SER A 64 -12.65 -6.33 0.36
N PHE A 65 -11.73 -7.21 0.73
CA PHE A 65 -11.16 -8.24 -0.13
C PHE A 65 -11.43 -9.62 0.45
N ASP A 66 -11.65 -10.58 -0.43
CA ASP A 66 -11.83 -11.99 -0.10
C ASP A 66 -10.45 -12.69 -0.06
N PRO A 67 -9.95 -13.15 1.11
CA PRO A 67 -8.66 -13.82 1.20
C PRO A 67 -8.57 -15.11 0.36
N THR A 68 -9.71 -15.71 0.00
CA THR A 68 -9.73 -16.90 -0.85
C THR A 68 -9.27 -16.63 -2.29
N GLU A 69 -9.16 -15.36 -2.69
CA GLU A 69 -8.61 -14.95 -3.99
C GLU A 69 -7.07 -14.85 -3.98
N LEU A 70 -6.43 -14.84 -2.81
CA LEU A 70 -4.96 -14.74 -2.69
C LEU A 70 -4.20 -15.84 -3.44
N PRO A 71 -4.60 -17.13 -3.42
CA PRO A 71 -3.87 -18.18 -4.15
C PRO A 71 -3.69 -17.88 -5.64
N ALA A 72 -4.71 -17.29 -6.30
CA ALA A 72 -4.62 -16.92 -7.71
C ALA A 72 -3.61 -15.78 -7.96
N LEU A 73 -3.45 -14.87 -6.99
CA LEU A 73 -2.44 -13.80 -7.04
C LEU A 73 -1.03 -14.29 -6.73
N VAL A 74 -0.93 -15.31 -5.87
CA VAL A 74 0.34 -15.95 -5.47
C VAL A 74 0.92 -16.78 -6.61
N ALA A 75 0.07 -17.49 -7.37
CA ALA A 75 0.51 -18.45 -8.39
C ALA A 75 1.50 -17.89 -9.43
N PRO A 76 1.32 -16.67 -9.99
CA PRO A 76 2.30 -16.10 -10.92
C PRO A 76 3.67 -15.80 -10.30
N VAL A 77 3.69 -15.37 -9.03
CA VAL A 77 4.94 -15.06 -8.31
C VAL A 77 5.65 -16.34 -7.90
N ALA A 78 4.90 -17.33 -7.42
CA ALA A 78 5.40 -18.64 -7.04
C ALA A 78 6.05 -19.36 -8.24
N SER A 79 5.39 -19.32 -9.41
CA SER A 79 5.91 -19.88 -10.67
C SER A 79 7.04 -19.07 -11.31
N GLY A 80 7.33 -17.86 -10.81
CA GLY A 80 8.35 -16.98 -11.39
C GLY A 80 7.94 -16.35 -12.73
N SER A 81 6.65 -16.38 -13.07
CA SER A 81 6.10 -15.70 -14.26
C SER A 81 5.77 -14.21 -14.02
N ALA A 82 5.78 -13.77 -12.75
CA ALA A 82 5.69 -12.38 -12.35
C ALA A 82 6.62 -12.14 -11.14
N ASP A 83 7.14 -10.92 -11.03
CA ASP A 83 7.94 -10.51 -9.86
C ASP A 83 7.08 -9.77 -8.84
N LEU A 84 6.01 -9.11 -9.32
CA LEU A 84 4.99 -8.46 -8.51
C LEU A 84 3.61 -8.65 -9.16
N VAL A 85 2.64 -9.08 -8.36
CA VAL A 85 1.22 -9.09 -8.72
C VAL A 85 0.50 -8.00 -7.93
N VAL A 86 -0.31 -7.20 -8.63
CA VAL A 86 -1.20 -6.19 -8.04
C VAL A 86 -2.64 -6.60 -8.32
N GLY A 87 -3.48 -6.69 -7.29
CA GLY A 87 -4.90 -6.98 -7.53
C GLY A 87 -5.66 -5.72 -7.95
N ARG A 88 -6.31 -5.75 -9.10
CA ARG A 88 -7.19 -4.69 -9.59
C ARG A 88 -8.59 -4.85 -9.03
N ARG A 89 -9.06 -3.83 -8.31
CA ARG A 89 -10.38 -3.83 -7.68
C ARG A 89 -11.48 -3.87 -8.72
N ARG A 90 -12.34 -4.88 -8.60
CA ARG A 90 -13.60 -5.02 -9.34
C ARG A 90 -14.75 -4.92 -8.34
N PRO A 91 -15.42 -3.75 -8.25
CA PRO A 91 -16.57 -3.57 -7.37
C PRO A 91 -17.66 -4.60 -7.68
N VAL A 92 -18.11 -5.31 -6.65
CA VAL A 92 -19.19 -6.31 -6.78
C VAL A 92 -20.58 -5.67 -6.79
N ALA A 93 -20.70 -4.42 -6.34
CA ALA A 93 -21.95 -3.65 -6.33
C ALA A 93 -21.70 -2.15 -6.49
N ALA A 94 -22.75 -1.41 -6.86
CA ALA A 94 -22.73 0.04 -6.89
C ALA A 94 -22.48 0.62 -5.47
N GLY A 95 -21.75 1.72 -5.37
CA GLY A 95 -21.48 2.38 -4.09
C GLY A 95 -20.34 1.78 -3.25
N VAL A 96 -19.87 0.56 -3.55
CA VAL A 96 -18.74 -0.08 -2.86
C VAL A 96 -17.44 0.74 -2.97
N TRP A 97 -17.20 1.31 -4.16
CA TRP A 97 -16.02 2.13 -4.42
C TRP A 97 -16.44 3.54 -4.81
N PRO A 98 -16.26 4.54 -3.92
CA PRO A 98 -16.64 5.92 -4.19
C PRO A 98 -16.05 6.44 -5.50
N TRP A 99 -16.87 7.10 -6.31
CA TRP A 99 -16.50 7.54 -7.66
C TRP A 99 -15.28 8.47 -7.65
N HIS A 100 -15.14 9.34 -6.65
CA HIS A 100 -14.00 10.25 -6.54
C HIS A 100 -12.70 9.50 -6.23
N ALA A 101 -12.77 8.44 -5.41
CA ALA A 101 -11.63 7.58 -5.12
C ALA A 101 -11.24 6.75 -6.35
N ARG A 102 -12.23 6.29 -7.14
CA ARG A 102 -12.02 5.65 -8.44
C ARG A 102 -11.33 6.60 -9.41
N ALA A 103 -11.81 7.84 -9.53
CA ALA A 103 -11.23 8.85 -10.42
C ALA A 103 -9.79 9.20 -10.02
N GLY A 104 -9.53 9.42 -8.72
CA GLY A 104 -8.17 9.66 -8.22
C GLY A 104 -7.22 8.50 -8.51
N THR A 105 -7.67 7.25 -8.29
CA THR A 105 -6.90 6.05 -8.64
C THR A 105 -6.63 5.99 -10.15
N ALA A 106 -7.65 6.24 -10.98
CA ALA A 106 -7.52 6.22 -12.43
C ALA A 106 -6.53 7.27 -12.95
N LEU A 107 -6.52 8.47 -12.34
CA LEU A 107 -5.56 9.52 -12.66
C LEU A 107 -4.13 9.08 -12.37
N VAL A 108 -3.85 8.58 -11.16
CA VAL A 108 -2.49 8.15 -10.81
C VAL A 108 -2.07 6.94 -11.66
N ALA A 109 -2.98 6.00 -11.91
CA ALA A 109 -2.73 4.89 -12.83
C ALA A 109 -2.41 5.38 -14.26
N ALA A 110 -3.10 6.40 -14.76
CA ALA A 110 -2.79 7.00 -16.06
C ALA A 110 -1.39 7.64 -16.10
N LEU A 111 -1.00 8.33 -15.02
CA LEU A 111 0.35 8.91 -14.89
C LEU A 111 1.45 7.84 -14.85
N LEU A 112 1.16 6.68 -14.25
CA LEU A 112 2.07 5.54 -14.25
C LEU A 112 2.18 4.88 -15.62
N ARG A 113 1.06 4.72 -16.34
CA ARG A 113 1.07 4.20 -17.72
C ARG A 113 1.86 5.09 -18.66
N HIS A 114 1.73 6.42 -18.52
CA HIS A 114 2.54 7.36 -19.30
C HIS A 114 4.04 7.22 -19.02
N ARG A 115 4.42 6.69 -17.85
CA ARG A 115 5.80 6.36 -17.46
C ARG A 115 6.20 4.91 -17.76
N GLY A 116 5.41 4.18 -18.57
CA GLY A 116 5.72 2.82 -19.00
C GLY A 116 5.30 1.72 -18.00
N ILE A 117 4.53 2.04 -16.96
CA ILE A 117 4.07 1.06 -15.97
C ILE A 117 2.60 0.74 -16.28
N PRO A 118 2.28 -0.43 -16.87
CA PRO A 118 0.97 -0.72 -17.46
C PRO A 118 -0.12 -1.09 -16.44
N LEU A 119 -0.22 -0.34 -15.34
CA LEU A 119 -1.21 -0.56 -14.28
C LEU A 119 -2.49 0.27 -14.48
N ARG A 120 -3.61 -0.27 -14.03
CA ARG A 120 -4.93 0.36 -14.07
C ARG A 120 -5.47 0.62 -12.66
N ASP A 121 -4.90 -0.02 -11.65
CA ASP A 121 -5.22 0.20 -10.23
C ASP A 121 -3.97 0.31 -9.34
N LEU A 122 -4.13 0.93 -8.18
CA LEU A 122 -3.17 1.10 -7.09
C LEU A 122 -3.60 0.41 -5.79
N SER A 123 -4.50 -0.57 -5.92
CA SER A 123 -5.08 -1.33 -4.81
C SER A 123 -4.06 -1.76 -3.75
N PRO A 124 -4.41 -1.78 -2.45
CA PRO A 124 -3.53 -2.24 -1.38
C PRO A 124 -3.05 -3.69 -1.56
N ILE A 125 -3.84 -4.54 -2.22
CA ILE A 125 -3.54 -5.96 -2.40
C ILE A 125 -2.39 -6.21 -3.39
N ARG A 126 -1.31 -6.81 -2.88
CA ARG A 126 -0.08 -7.07 -3.65
C ARG A 126 0.58 -8.35 -3.19
N VAL A 127 1.24 -9.04 -4.13
CA VAL A 127 2.02 -10.25 -3.84
C VAL A 127 3.38 -10.15 -4.55
N ALA A 128 4.46 -10.40 -3.81
CA ALA A 128 5.81 -10.48 -4.36
C ALA A 128 6.72 -11.33 -3.46
N ARG A 129 7.95 -11.58 -3.93
CA ARG A 129 8.99 -12.23 -3.11
C ARG A 129 9.48 -11.27 -2.03
N ARG A 130 9.59 -11.77 -0.79
CA ARG A 130 9.99 -11.00 0.39
C ARG A 130 11.32 -10.27 0.16
N ASP A 131 12.36 -11.02 -0.20
CA ASP A 131 13.71 -10.47 -0.31
C ASP A 131 13.82 -9.46 -1.45
N ALA A 132 13.08 -9.70 -2.54
CA ALA A 132 12.97 -8.75 -3.64
C ALA A 132 12.32 -7.43 -3.18
N LEU A 133 11.23 -7.50 -2.40
CA LEU A 133 10.58 -6.31 -1.85
C LEU A 133 11.48 -5.52 -0.92
N LEU A 134 12.24 -6.19 -0.05
CA LEU A 134 13.23 -5.55 0.82
C LEU A 134 14.34 -4.89 0.00
N GLY A 135 14.82 -5.57 -1.05
CA GLY A 135 15.85 -5.09 -1.96
C GLY A 135 15.47 -3.84 -2.77
N LEU A 136 14.17 -3.53 -2.93
CA LEU A 136 13.74 -2.27 -3.55
C LEU A 136 14.11 -1.04 -2.71
N GLY A 137 14.31 -1.19 -1.40
CA GLY A 137 14.67 -0.09 -0.51
C GLY A 137 13.61 1.01 -0.47
N VAL A 138 12.32 0.66 -0.49
CA VAL A 138 11.21 1.62 -0.39
C VAL A 138 11.33 2.40 0.93
N THR A 139 11.25 3.73 0.90
CA THR A 139 11.57 4.60 2.04
C THR A 139 10.39 5.35 2.65
N ASP A 140 9.34 5.61 1.88
CA ASP A 140 8.12 6.23 2.37
C ASP A 140 7.51 5.34 3.47
N ARG A 141 7.04 5.93 4.57
CA ARG A 141 6.39 5.16 5.65
C ARG A 141 4.94 5.62 5.87
N ALA A 142 4.43 6.42 4.94
CA ALA A 142 3.10 7.00 4.94
C ALA A 142 2.25 6.36 3.83
N PHE A 143 1.42 7.16 3.14
CA PHE A 143 0.56 6.69 2.05
C PHE A 143 1.26 6.62 0.69
N GLY A 144 2.50 7.12 0.59
CA GLY A 144 3.29 7.08 -0.63
C GLY A 144 3.91 5.70 -0.91
N TYR A 145 4.08 4.88 0.13
CA TYR A 145 4.70 3.54 0.06
C TYR A 145 4.24 2.68 -1.13
N PRO A 146 2.92 2.52 -1.40
CA PRO A 146 2.47 1.69 -2.52
C PRO A 146 2.89 2.24 -3.88
N LEU A 147 2.93 3.56 -4.03
CA LEU A 147 3.33 4.22 -5.27
C LEU A 147 4.84 4.15 -5.46
N GLU A 148 5.62 4.45 -4.41
CA GLU A 148 7.08 4.34 -4.47
C GLU A 148 7.51 2.90 -4.79
N LEU A 149 6.89 1.89 -4.16
CA LEU A 149 7.14 0.48 -4.45
C LEU A 149 6.95 0.17 -5.94
N LEU A 150 5.85 0.63 -6.54
CA LEU A 150 5.57 0.39 -7.97
C LEU A 150 6.58 1.06 -8.88
N ILE A 151 6.96 2.30 -8.58
CA ILE A 151 7.93 3.03 -9.39
C ILE A 151 9.31 2.36 -9.28
N ARG A 152 9.72 1.94 -8.09
CA ARG A 152 10.99 1.24 -7.87
C ARG A 152 11.00 -0.15 -8.50
N ALA A 153 9.92 -0.92 -8.36
CA ALA A 153 9.78 -2.22 -9.01
C ALA A 153 9.91 -2.10 -10.54
N ALA A 154 9.22 -1.12 -11.14
CA ALA A 154 9.35 -0.86 -12.57
C ALA A 154 10.76 -0.41 -12.97
N ALA A 155 11.40 0.44 -12.16
CA ALA A 155 12.79 0.86 -12.39
C ALA A 155 13.79 -0.30 -12.29
N ALA A 156 13.51 -1.28 -11.44
CA ALA A 156 14.26 -2.53 -11.31
C ALA A 156 13.93 -3.57 -12.41
N GLY A 157 13.11 -3.22 -13.40
CA GLY A 157 12.77 -4.09 -14.53
C GLY A 157 11.84 -5.25 -14.18
N TRP A 158 11.10 -5.17 -13.06
CA TRP A 158 10.23 -6.25 -12.61
C TRP A 158 9.06 -6.49 -13.58
N ARG A 159 8.70 -7.76 -13.75
CA ARG A 159 7.48 -8.19 -14.46
C ARG A 159 6.28 -7.99 -13.55
N ILE A 160 5.66 -6.82 -13.66
CA ILE A 160 4.47 -6.46 -12.89
C ILE A 160 3.22 -6.95 -13.62
N ARG A 161 2.40 -7.78 -12.96
CA ARG A 161 1.11 -8.24 -13.48
C ARG A 161 -0.05 -7.70 -12.67
N GLU A 162 -1.14 -7.39 -13.37
CA GLU A 162 -2.40 -6.98 -12.77
C GLU A 162 -3.42 -8.11 -12.92
N LEU A 163 -4.06 -8.52 -11.82
CA LEU A 163 -5.11 -9.53 -11.83
C LEU A 163 -6.37 -8.98 -11.17
N ASP A 164 -7.52 -9.28 -11.74
CA ASP A 164 -8.79 -8.78 -11.20
C ASP A 164 -9.13 -9.48 -9.88
N VAL A 165 -9.56 -8.69 -8.89
CA VAL A 165 -10.00 -9.17 -7.57
C VAL A 165 -11.33 -8.53 -7.22
N ARG A 166 -12.20 -9.29 -6.57
CA ARG A 166 -13.50 -8.79 -6.11
C ARG A 166 -13.27 -7.78 -5.00
N TYR A 167 -13.93 -6.64 -5.12
CA TYR A 167 -13.89 -5.57 -4.13
C TYR A 167 -15.30 -5.37 -3.58
N SER A 168 -15.46 -5.69 -2.30
CA SER A 168 -16.74 -5.73 -1.58
C SER A 168 -16.88 -4.56 -0.62
N HIS A 169 -18.09 -4.36 -0.09
CA HIS A 169 -18.29 -3.47 1.04
C HIS A 169 -17.36 -3.88 2.18
N ARG A 170 -16.80 -2.89 2.87
CA ARG A 170 -16.04 -3.15 4.08
C ARG A 170 -16.95 -3.74 5.15
N ALA A 171 -16.39 -4.53 6.06
CA ALA A 171 -17.12 -5.09 7.18
C ALA A 171 -17.82 -3.98 7.99
N ALA A 172 -19.02 -4.28 8.49
CA ALA A 172 -19.85 -3.34 9.24
C ALA A 172 -19.04 -2.71 10.40
N GLY A 173 -19.08 -1.39 10.52
CA GLY A 173 -18.35 -0.64 11.55
C GLY A 173 -16.98 -0.10 11.12
N THR A 174 -16.45 -0.48 9.95
CA THR A 174 -15.19 0.07 9.44
C THR A 174 -15.43 1.29 8.53
N ARG A 175 -14.73 2.41 8.77
CA ARG A 175 -14.76 3.59 7.90
C ARG A 175 -13.40 3.79 7.22
N SER A 176 -13.42 4.20 5.96
CA SER A 176 -12.19 4.61 5.29
C SER A 176 -11.65 5.90 5.87
N LYS A 177 -10.44 5.81 6.45
CA LYS A 177 -9.71 6.98 6.97
C LYS A 177 -9.26 7.95 5.87
N VAL A 178 -9.36 7.56 4.59
CA VAL A 178 -8.85 8.33 3.44
C VAL A 178 -9.93 8.60 2.38
N SER A 179 -10.64 7.57 1.92
CA SER A 179 -11.65 7.70 0.87
C SER A 179 -13.05 8.06 1.38
N GLY A 180 -13.20 8.32 2.69
CA GLY A 180 -14.47 8.74 3.28
C GLY A 180 -14.85 10.21 3.01
N SER A 181 -13.96 11.00 2.40
CA SER A 181 -14.24 12.39 2.03
C SER A 181 -13.48 12.83 0.77
N VAL A 182 -14.05 13.82 0.06
CA VAL A 182 -13.40 14.48 -1.09
C VAL A 182 -12.07 15.11 -0.69
N ARG A 183 -11.99 15.71 0.51
CA ARG A 183 -10.75 16.28 1.07
C ARG A 183 -9.67 15.22 1.31
N GLY A 184 -10.03 14.04 1.81
CA GLY A 184 -9.10 12.93 2.00
C GLY A 184 -8.55 12.38 0.67
N THR A 185 -9.39 12.36 -0.37
CA THR A 185 -8.98 11.98 -1.73
C THR A 185 -8.02 13.01 -2.33
N LEU A 186 -8.31 14.31 -2.19
CA LEU A 186 -7.42 15.38 -2.67
C LEU A 186 -6.07 15.40 -1.95
N ARG A 187 -6.06 15.15 -0.64
CA ARG A 187 -4.82 15.02 0.14
C ARG A 187 -3.97 13.85 -0.36
N ALA A 188 -4.58 12.68 -0.56
CA ALA A 188 -3.89 11.51 -1.11
C ALA A 188 -3.30 11.80 -2.50
N THR A 189 -4.06 12.46 -3.39
CA THR A 189 -3.55 12.88 -4.71
C THR A 189 -2.36 13.83 -4.60
N ARG A 190 -2.39 14.79 -3.66
CA ARG A 190 -1.27 15.73 -3.43
C ARG A 190 -0.03 15.01 -2.88
N ASP A 191 -0.22 14.06 -1.97
CA ASP A 191 0.87 13.26 -1.40
C ASP A 191 1.50 12.39 -2.50
N PHE A 192 0.69 11.76 -3.36
CA PHE A 192 1.17 11.04 -4.54
C PHE A 192 1.95 11.93 -5.52
N ALA A 193 1.51 13.18 -5.73
CA ALA A 193 2.26 14.14 -6.54
C ALA A 193 3.60 14.53 -5.90
N GLY A 194 3.69 14.58 -4.57
CA GLY A 194 4.94 14.80 -3.83
C GLY A 194 5.92 13.64 -3.98
N VAL A 195 5.43 12.41 -3.92
CA VAL A 195 6.24 11.20 -4.15
C VAL A 195 6.78 11.16 -5.58
N LEU A 196 5.94 11.43 -6.59
CA LEU A 196 6.37 11.50 -7.99
C LEU A 196 7.54 12.48 -8.19
N ARG A 197 7.46 13.68 -7.61
CA ARG A 197 8.54 14.68 -7.68
C ARG A 197 9.81 14.28 -6.92
N THR A 198 9.67 13.47 -5.87
CA THR A 198 10.82 13.04 -5.06
C THR A 198 11.57 11.90 -5.73
N VAL A 199 10.84 10.95 -6.33
CA VAL A 199 11.43 9.87 -7.10
C VAL A 199 12.06 10.37 -8.42
N GLU A 200 11.53 11.45 -9.01
CA GLU A 200 12.17 12.13 -10.16
C GLU A 200 13.56 12.69 -9.81
N ARG A 201 13.76 13.20 -8.59
CA ARG A 201 15.09 13.69 -8.15
C ARG A 201 16.11 12.60 -7.86
N SER A 202 15.67 11.38 -7.54
CA SER A 202 16.57 10.24 -7.27
C SER A 202 16.94 9.45 -8.52
N ARG A 203 16.24 9.64 -9.66
CA ARG A 203 16.57 9.01 -10.94
C ARG A 203 17.79 9.65 -11.65
N TRP A 204 18.30 10.77 -11.14
CA TRP A 204 19.38 11.58 -11.75
C TRP A 204 20.58 11.82 -10.80
N ARG A 205 20.83 10.88 -9.88
CA ARG A 205 22.07 10.77 -9.11
C ARG A 205 22.65 9.37 -9.26
#